data_AF-A0A0G1DC89-F1
#
_entry.id   AF-A0A0G1DC89-F1
#
_cell.length_a   1.000
_cell.length_b   1.000
_cell.length_c   1.000
_cell.angle_alpha   90.00
_cell.angle_beta   90.00
_cell.angle_gamma   90.00
#
_symmetry.space_group_name_H-M   'P 1'
#
loop_
_entity.id
_entity.type
_entity.pdbx_description
1 polymer ?
#
loop_
_entity_poly.entity_id
_entity_poly.type
_entity_poly.pdbx_seq_one_letter_code
_entity_poly.pdbx_strand_id
1 'polypeptide(L)'
;LVYRHDYVFGYQIRASIVFYQDVRNKYFLEWLKKKLKFGYIRNRNDGMSEYTIVGVETVSQVLRLIKPYLKLKKRQISLALRVLKQMPGSGNKLTPKKLLRLSRLVDGFSDLNYSKKRTNTSAKVEEFLKSHHLL
;
A
#
# COMPACT_ATOMS: atom_id res chain seq x y z
N LEU A 1 4.82 4.58 -0.94
CA LEU A 1 4.82 6.02 -1.28
C LEU A 1 4.81 6.14 -2.80
N VAL A 2 3.94 7.01 -3.32
CA VAL A 2 3.79 7.26 -4.76
C VAL A 2 3.84 8.76 -4.97
N TYR A 3 4.73 9.23 -5.84
CA TYR A 3 4.78 10.64 -6.24
C TYR A 3 3.54 11.01 -7.07
N ARG A 4 2.98 12.19 -6.82
CA ARG A 4 1.79 12.76 -7.44
C ARG A 4 2.02 14.25 -7.63
N HIS A 5 2.24 14.66 -8.88
CA HIS A 5 2.51 16.05 -9.23
C HIS A 5 1.30 16.97 -8.94
N ASP A 6 0.09 16.39 -8.97
CA ASP A 6 -1.19 17.05 -8.73
C ASP A 6 -1.56 17.18 -7.24
N TYR A 7 -0.74 16.63 -6.33
CA TYR A 7 -1.01 16.66 -4.89
C TYR A 7 -0.24 17.80 -4.22
N VAL A 8 -0.91 18.54 -3.32
CA VAL A 8 -0.31 19.64 -2.54
C VAL A 8 0.99 19.22 -1.82
N PHE A 9 1.05 17.97 -1.33
CA PHE A 9 2.22 17.45 -0.62
C PHE A 9 3.12 16.55 -1.50
N GLY A 10 2.89 16.53 -2.82
CA GLY A 10 3.67 15.77 -3.81
C GLY A 10 3.59 14.24 -3.71
N TYR A 11 3.03 13.69 -2.63
CA TYR A 11 3.07 12.25 -2.36
C TYR A 11 1.76 11.70 -1.79
N GLN A 12 1.49 10.45 -2.16
CA GLN A 12 0.40 9.64 -1.63
C GLN A 12 0.94 8.39 -0.93
N ILE A 13 0.40 8.09 0.25
CA ILE A 13 0.53 6.77 0.88
C ILE A 13 -0.58 5.88 0.31
N ARG A 14 -0.21 5.03 -0.64
CA ARG A 14 -1.11 4.02 -1.22
C ARG A 14 -1.01 2.72 -0.44
N ALA A 15 -2.16 2.24 0.04
CA ALA A 15 -2.30 0.89 0.58
C ALA A 15 -2.80 -0.07 -0.49
N SER A 16 -2.18 -1.25 -0.57
CA SER A 16 -2.57 -2.28 -1.52
C SER A 16 -2.22 -3.68 -1.05
N ILE A 17 -3.05 -4.66 -1.44
CA ILE A 17 -2.75 -6.09 -1.39
C ILE A 17 -2.71 -6.57 -2.84
N VAL A 18 -1.66 -7.31 -3.20
CA VAL A 18 -1.50 -7.84 -4.56
C VAL A 18 -1.19 -9.33 -4.50
N PHE A 19 -1.98 -10.12 -5.23
CA PHE A 19 -1.73 -11.53 -5.48
C PHE A 19 -1.26 -11.69 -6.92
N TYR A 20 -0.29 -12.57 -7.13
CA TYR A 20 0.34 -12.82 -8.42
C TYR A 20 0.11 -14.26 -8.82
N GLN A 21 -0.10 -14.50 -10.11
CA GLN A 21 -0.20 -15.84 -10.67
C GLN A 21 0.20 -15.81 -12.15
N ASP A 22 0.74 -16.92 -12.65
CA ASP A 22 0.94 -17.14 -14.09
C ASP A 22 -0.41 -17.01 -14.82
N VAL A 23 -0.41 -16.37 -16.00
CA VAL A 23 -1.65 -16.08 -16.75
C VAL A 23 -2.46 -17.35 -17.05
N ARG A 24 -1.81 -18.51 -17.23
CA ARG A 24 -2.47 -19.81 -17.45
C ARG A 24 -3.33 -20.23 -16.26
N ASN A 25 -2.99 -19.76 -15.06
CA ASN A 25 -3.68 -20.05 -13.81
C ASN A 25 -4.51 -18.85 -13.30
N LYS A 26 -4.83 -17.89 -14.17
CA LYS A 26 -5.64 -16.69 -13.85
C LYS A 26 -6.99 -17.03 -13.19
N TYR A 27 -7.59 -18.18 -13.52
CA TYR A 27 -8.85 -18.63 -12.93
C TYR A 27 -8.81 -18.66 -11.39
N PHE A 28 -7.65 -18.93 -10.79
CA PHE A 28 -7.49 -18.91 -9.34
C PHE A 28 -7.64 -17.50 -8.75
N LEU A 29 -7.10 -16.49 -9.44
CA LEU A 29 -7.28 -15.09 -9.05
C LEU A 29 -8.74 -14.65 -9.17
N GLU A 30 -9.45 -15.13 -10.21
CA GLU A 30 -10.88 -14.85 -10.40
C GLU A 30 -11.73 -15.48 -9.29
N TRP A 31 -11.42 -16.73 -8.91
CA TRP A 31 -12.03 -17.37 -7.74
C TRP A 31 -11.78 -16.57 -6.46
N LEU A 32 -10.53 -16.14 -6.22
CA LEU A 32 -10.19 -15.36 -5.04
C LEU A 32 -10.90 -14.01 -5.01
N LYS A 33 -11.01 -13.33 -6.16
CA LYS A 33 -11.80 -12.09 -6.30
C LYS A 33 -13.27 -12.33 -6.00
N LYS A 34 -13.87 -13.44 -6.43
CA LYS A 34 -15.27 -13.77 -6.08
C LYS A 34 -15.46 -13.95 -4.57
N LYS A 35 -14.45 -14.46 -3.86
CA LYS A 35 -14.47 -14.60 -2.39
C LYS A 35 -14.26 -13.27 -1.65
N LEU A 36 -13.26 -12.48 -2.06
CA LEU A 36 -12.91 -11.23 -1.38
C LEU A 36 -13.77 -10.04 -1.82
N LYS A 37 -14.42 -10.10 -2.98
CA LYS A 37 -15.37 -9.11 -3.54
C LYS A 37 -14.81 -7.70 -3.84
N PHE A 38 -13.55 -7.41 -3.49
CA PHE A 38 -12.90 -6.12 -3.75
C PHE A 38 -11.91 -6.17 -4.91
N GLY A 39 -11.45 -5.01 -5.38
CA GLY A 39 -10.30 -4.88 -6.29
C GLY A 39 -10.57 -5.33 -7.73
N TYR A 40 -9.49 -5.45 -8.50
CA TYR A 40 -9.53 -5.76 -9.92
C TYR A 40 -8.39 -6.72 -10.31
N ILE A 41 -8.59 -7.44 -11.42
CA ILE A 41 -7.58 -8.32 -12.01
C ILE A 41 -7.10 -7.70 -13.31
N ARG A 42 -5.78 -7.72 -13.55
CA ARG A 42 -5.19 -7.32 -14.83
C ARG A 42 -4.17 -8.35 -15.30
N ASN A 43 -3.99 -8.45 -16.61
CA ASN A 43 -2.88 -9.17 -17.21
C ASN A 43 -1.75 -8.19 -17.47
N ARG A 44 -0.52 -8.61 -17.17
CA ARG A 44 0.70 -7.89 -17.49
C ARG A 44 1.24 -8.37 -18.83
N ASN A 45 2.15 -7.59 -19.40
CA ASN A 45 2.85 -7.90 -20.64
C ASN A 45 3.98 -8.94 -20.49
N ASP A 46 4.17 -9.52 -19.30
CA ASP A 46 5.23 -10.50 -19.00
C ASP A 46 4.68 -11.89 -18.67
N GLY A 47 3.44 -12.19 -19.07
CA GLY A 47 2.81 -13.49 -18.82
C GLY A 47 2.26 -13.70 -17.41
N MET A 48 2.25 -12.66 -16.56
CA MET A 48 1.69 -12.70 -15.21
C MET A 48 0.34 -11.99 -15.13
N SER A 49 -0.57 -12.53 -14.31
CA SER A 49 -1.79 -11.84 -13.87
C SER A 49 -1.63 -11.35 -12.43
N GLU A 50 -2.21 -10.18 -12.15
CA GLU A 50 -2.24 -9.59 -10.81
C GLU A 50 -3.67 -9.35 -10.36
N TYR A 51 -4.00 -9.80 -9.15
CA TYR A 51 -5.21 -9.39 -8.44
C TYR A 51 -4.85 -8.32 -7.41
N THR A 52 -5.32 -7.10 -7.64
CA THR A 52 -4.96 -5.90 -6.86
C THR A 52 -6.17 -5.36 -6.10
N ILE A 53 -6.01 -5.19 -4.79
CA ILE A 53 -6.97 -4.54 -3.89
C ILE A 53 -6.32 -3.25 -3.39
N VAL A 54 -6.99 -2.12 -3.58
CA VAL A 54 -6.53 -0.78 -3.15
C VAL A 54 -7.59 -0.08 -2.32
N GLY A 55 -7.16 0.87 -1.49
CA GLY A 55 -8.03 1.68 -0.64
C GLY A 55 -7.83 1.37 0.84
N VAL A 56 -7.92 2.40 1.70
CA VAL A 56 -7.62 2.27 3.13
C VAL A 56 -8.59 1.29 3.80
N GLU A 57 -9.90 1.46 3.57
CA GLU A 57 -10.95 0.66 4.21
C GLU A 57 -10.97 -0.78 3.70
N THR A 58 -10.99 -0.96 2.39
CA THR A 58 -11.00 -2.27 1.72
C THR A 58 -9.77 -3.10 2.09
N VAL A 59 -8.57 -2.50 2.06
CA VAL A 59 -7.34 -3.18 2.49
C VAL A 59 -7.40 -3.53 3.97
N SER A 60 -7.85 -2.61 4.83
CA SER A 60 -7.98 -2.88 6.28
C SER A 60 -8.90 -4.07 6.55
N GLN A 61 -10.05 -4.16 5.88
CA GLN A 61 -10.99 -5.27 5.99
C GLN A 61 -10.34 -6.60 5.58
N VAL A 62 -9.71 -6.64 4.40
CA VAL A 62 -9.08 -7.87 3.90
C VAL A 62 -7.92 -8.29 4.80
N LEU A 63 -7.09 -7.35 5.27
CA LEU A 63 -5.98 -7.65 6.17
C LEU A 63 -6.46 -8.28 7.48
N ARG A 64 -7.56 -7.79 8.06
CA ARG A 64 -8.14 -8.37 9.28
C ARG A 64 -8.65 -9.79 9.04
N LEU A 65 -9.28 -10.04 7.89
CA LEU A 65 -9.78 -11.37 7.50
C LEU A 65 -8.63 -12.40 7.37
N ILE A 66 -7.53 -12.02 6.71
CA ILE A 66 -6.43 -12.97 6.43
C ILE A 66 -5.40 -13.10 7.56
N LYS A 67 -5.34 -12.11 8.47
CA LYS A 67 -4.34 -12.05 9.56
C LYS A 67 -4.22 -13.36 10.36
N PRO A 68 -5.30 -14.06 10.76
CA PRO A 68 -5.20 -15.28 11.57
C PRO A 68 -4.47 -16.42 10.85
N TYR A 69 -4.53 -16.44 9.52
CA TYR A 69 -4.06 -17.56 8.70
C TYR A 69 -2.62 -17.39 8.20
N LEU A 70 -2.06 -16.19 8.32
CA LEU A 70 -0.74 -15.90 7.76
C LEU A 70 0.38 -16.23 8.74
N LYS A 71 1.44 -16.88 8.24
CA LYS A 71 2.67 -17.18 9.00
C LYS A 71 3.78 -16.18 8.68
N LEU A 72 4.14 -16.08 7.40
CA LEU A 72 5.31 -15.32 6.95
C LEU A 72 5.11 -13.79 6.99
N LYS A 73 3.89 -13.32 6.75
CA LYS A 73 3.58 -11.88 6.59
C LYS A 73 2.98 -11.21 7.83
N LYS A 74 3.07 -11.83 9.01
CA LYS A 74 2.45 -11.32 10.25
C LYS A 74 2.94 -9.92 10.64
N ARG A 75 4.24 -9.67 10.50
CA ARG A 75 4.86 -8.37 10.83
C ARG A 75 4.39 -7.27 9.87
N GLN A 76 4.36 -7.56 8.58
CA GLN A 76 3.91 -6.66 7.52
C GLN A 76 2.44 -6.25 7.74
N ILE A 77 1.57 -7.21 8.09
CA ILE A 77 0.16 -6.91 8.36
C ILE A 77 -0.01 -6.05 9.60
N SER A 78 0.74 -6.34 10.67
CA SER A 78 0.68 -5.56 11.90
C SER A 78 1.12 -4.12 11.65
N LEU A 79 2.21 -3.94 10.89
CA LEU A 79 2.67 -2.62 10.46
C LEU A 79 1.64 -1.92 9.55
N ALA A 80 1.05 -2.64 8.59
CA ALA A 80 0.04 -2.11 7.69
C ALA A 80 -1.20 -1.62 8.44
N LEU A 81 -1.75 -2.44 9.35
CA LEU A 81 -2.90 -2.05 10.17
C LEU A 81 -2.59 -0.82 11.05
N ARG A 82 -1.36 -0.71 11.58
CA ARG A 82 -0.90 0.46 12.34
C ARG A 82 -0.86 1.74 11.48
N VAL A 83 -0.39 1.64 10.24
CA VAL A 83 -0.38 2.77 9.29
C VAL A 83 -1.80 3.13 8.89
N LEU A 84 -2.63 2.15 8.49
CA LEU A 84 -4.01 2.36 8.04
C LEU A 84 -4.88 3.01 9.12
N LYS A 85 -4.71 2.64 10.40
CA LYS A 85 -5.42 3.28 11.52
C LYS A 85 -5.15 4.78 11.65
N GLN A 86 -3.99 5.24 11.19
CA GLN A 86 -3.57 6.65 11.27
C GLN A 86 -3.77 7.40 9.95
N MET A 87 -4.14 6.72 8.87
CA MET A 87 -4.44 7.36 7.59
C MET A 87 -5.61 8.33 7.74
N PRO A 88 -5.61 9.44 6.98
CA PRO A 88 -6.75 10.35 6.94
C PRO A 88 -7.99 9.59 6.46
N GLY A 89 -9.10 9.74 7.20
CA GLY A 89 -10.44 9.28 6.84
C GLY A 89 -11.40 10.48 6.75
N SER A 90 -12.70 10.23 6.73
CA SER A 90 -13.75 11.23 6.45
C SER A 90 -13.82 12.44 7.40
N GLY A 91 -13.02 12.48 8.47
CA GLY A 91 -12.94 13.63 9.40
C GLY A 91 -11.53 14.06 9.79
N ASN A 92 -10.47 13.48 9.22
CA ASN A 92 -9.10 13.72 9.68
C ASN A 92 -8.22 14.23 8.53
N LYS A 93 -7.92 15.54 8.52
CA LYS A 93 -7.11 16.15 7.45
C LYS A 93 -5.68 15.62 7.45
N LEU A 94 -5.11 15.43 6.26
CA LEU A 94 -3.69 15.14 6.09
C LEU A 94 -2.91 16.44 6.27
N THR A 95 -1.86 16.42 7.08
CA THR A 95 -0.91 17.54 7.24
C THR A 95 0.48 17.10 6.77
N PRO A 96 1.39 18.03 6.41
CA PRO A 96 2.76 17.70 6.03
C PRO A 96 3.48 16.87 7.09
N LYS A 97 3.40 17.28 8.36
CA LYS A 97 3.98 16.56 9.51
C LYS A 97 3.39 15.14 9.65
N LYS A 98 2.08 14.98 9.46
CA LYS A 98 1.42 13.67 9.52
C LYS A 98 1.82 12.78 8.35
N LEU A 99 1.90 13.33 7.14
CA LEU A 99 2.38 12.61 5.95
C LEU A 99 3.82 12.12 6.16
N LEU A 100 4.72 12.97 6.64
CA LEU A 100 6.10 12.60 6.90
C LEU A 100 6.19 11.50 7.98
N ARG A 101 5.45 11.65 9.07
CA ARG A 101 5.39 10.63 10.14
C ARG A 101 4.91 9.28 9.61
N LEU A 102 3.82 9.27 8.85
CA LEU A 102 3.31 8.04 8.24
C LEU A 102 4.29 7.45 7.22
N SER A 103 4.98 8.30 6.46
CA SER A 103 6.02 7.89 5.49
C SER A 103 7.18 7.17 6.17
N ARG A 104 7.62 7.64 7.35
CA ARG A 104 8.65 6.96 8.16
C ARG A 104 8.18 5.59 8.65
N LEU A 105 6.90 5.44 9.02
CA LEU A 105 6.34 4.12 9.35
C LEU A 105 6.30 3.19 8.13
N VAL A 106 6.02 3.75 6.94
CA VAL A 106 6.02 3.00 5.68
C VAL A 106 7.45 2.57 5.29
N ASP A 107 8.47 3.33 5.68
CA ASP A 107 9.86 2.92 5.45
C ASP A 107 10.18 1.59 6.13
N GLY A 108 9.63 1.29 7.30
CA GLY A 108 9.82 0.00 7.98
C GLY A 108 9.33 -1.24 7.21
N PHE A 109 8.64 -1.09 6.07
CA PHE A 109 8.37 -2.20 5.16
C PHE A 109 9.61 -2.64 4.36
N SER A 110 10.67 -1.83 4.26
CA SER A 110 11.92 -2.21 3.59
C SER A 110 12.54 -3.43 4.24
N ASP A 111 12.53 -3.49 5.57
CA ASP A 111 13.21 -4.54 6.33
C ASP A 111 12.41 -5.84 6.32
N LEU A 112 11.13 -5.76 5.98
CA LEU A 112 10.19 -6.87 5.95
C LEU A 112 9.97 -7.43 4.54
N ASN A 113 10.33 -6.69 3.50
CA ASN A 113 10.11 -7.08 2.12
C ASN A 113 11.44 -7.19 1.39
N TYR A 114 11.54 -8.14 0.47
CA TYR A 114 12.71 -8.31 -0.41
C TYR A 114 12.78 -7.25 -1.53
N SER A 115 12.43 -5.99 -1.23
CA SER A 115 12.37 -4.91 -2.22
C SER A 115 13.76 -4.35 -2.50
N LYS A 116 14.23 -4.49 -3.74
CA LYS A 116 15.51 -3.93 -4.21
C LYS A 116 15.37 -2.64 -5.04
N LYS A 117 14.14 -2.27 -5.42
CA LYS A 117 13.85 -1.20 -6.39
C LYS A 117 13.07 -0.03 -5.79
N ARG A 118 13.01 0.08 -4.46
CA ARG A 118 12.22 1.12 -3.79
C ARG A 118 12.92 2.47 -3.91
N THR A 119 12.31 3.41 -4.62
CA THR A 119 12.88 4.75 -4.85
C THR A 119 12.24 5.86 -4.02
N ASN A 120 10.98 5.71 -3.62
CA ASN A 120 10.23 6.70 -2.85
C ASN A 120 10.25 6.35 -1.36
N THR A 121 11.05 7.10 -0.59
CA THR A 121 11.27 6.96 0.86
C THR A 121 10.74 8.17 1.61
N SER A 122 10.70 8.10 2.95
CA SER A 122 10.35 9.29 3.75
C SER A 122 11.35 10.44 3.58
N ALA A 123 12.62 10.16 3.28
CA ALA A 123 13.62 11.18 2.99
C ALA A 123 13.23 12.04 1.76
N LYS A 124 12.76 11.41 0.67
CA LYS A 124 12.27 12.15 -0.51
C LYS A 124 11.01 12.96 -0.24
N VAL A 125 10.15 12.47 0.65
CA VAL A 125 8.98 13.22 1.09
C VAL A 125 9.42 14.44 1.90
N GLU A 126 10.37 14.28 2.82
CA GLU A 126 10.91 15.36 3.63
C GLU A 126 11.58 16.44 2.80
N GLU A 127 12.41 16.04 1.83
CA GLU A 127 13.06 16.93 0.87
C GLU A 127 12.04 17.75 0.09
N PHE A 128 11.02 17.10 -0.48
CA PHE A 128 9.95 17.78 -1.22
C PHE A 128 9.21 18.78 -0.34
N LEU A 129 8.83 18.38 0.87
CA LEU A 129 8.09 19.27 1.77
C LEU A 129 8.92 20.50 2.17
N LYS A 130 10.23 20.34 2.41
CA LYS A 130 11.13 21.46 2.71
C LYS A 130 11.31 22.38 1.51
N SER A 131 11.54 21.85 0.31
CA SER A 131 11.74 22.67 -0.90
C SER A 131 10.51 23.47 -1.30
N HIS A 132 9.32 23.07 -0.83
CA HIS A 132 8.04 23.75 -1.06
C HIS A 132 7.55 24.56 0.15
N HIS A 133 8.38 24.75 1.19
CA HIS A 133 8.04 25.52 2.41
C HIS A 133 6.79 24.99 3.15
N LEU A 134 6.58 23.67 3.12
CA LEU A 134 5.46 22.99 3.79
C LEU A 134 5.85 22.40 5.17
N LEU A 135 7.14 22.43 5.51
CA LEU A 135 7.71 21.96 6.77
C LEU A 135 8.67 22.97 7.38
#